data_AF-A0A0A9XCU4-F1
#
_entry.id   AF-A0A0A9XCU4-F1
#
_cell.length_a   1.000
_cell.length_b   1.000
_cell.length_c   1.000
_cell.angle_alpha   90.00
_cell.angle_beta   90.00
_cell.angle_gamma   90.00
#
_symmetry.space_group_name_H-M   'P 1'
#
loop_
_entity.id
_entity.type
_entity.pdbx_description
1 polymer ?
#
loop_
_entity_poly.entity_id
_entity_poly.type
_entity_poly.pdbx_seq_one_letter_code
_entity_poly.pdbx_strand_id
1 'polypeptide(L)'
;MEEFLKKTECHFNWNLSAIDVTDLSWVEKLRGKIEENQSLDDPSELIWPLKLTYAYELFATDKEADQDRKESAKVVEDVIKEIEEARDGLTSKYRTSYVHIAYSFKAFTLVESKVRSGEVGDLIERIKPIAEMSRIEKSAVLAMQAQILSYYAQGGVCKGLPLQREAIRMNPEEIEFKLSLVISMHRKRIFYYSPSTAQITWSDVEEPVSILDQLLHHPQLTSKQRVSCEYFLAQAYSHYLRTLKPYTAEYKECKLQILKSCDWIHDKSNHPQILAFCACEFFHLEKNSSKGLSAIEAALEKYPLHVGVNAEASKIYESMDDLNSAAKHAQIALDGGGY
;
A
#
# COMPACT_ATOMS: atom_id res chain seq x y z
N MET A 1 -20.43 25.68 -12.22
CA MET A 1 -19.31 24.76 -12.53
C MET A 1 -18.55 24.41 -11.25
N GLU A 2 -18.01 25.37 -10.48
CA GLU A 2 -17.46 25.11 -9.13
C GLU A 2 -18.44 24.41 -8.19
N GLU A 3 -19.70 24.84 -8.15
CA GLU A 3 -20.73 24.20 -7.32
C GLU A 3 -21.07 22.76 -7.78
N PHE A 4 -20.84 22.46 -9.06
CA PHE A 4 -20.99 21.11 -9.61
C PHE A 4 -19.78 20.24 -9.26
N LEU A 5 -18.56 20.76 -9.40
CA LEU A 5 -17.33 20.09 -8.97
C LEU A 5 -17.28 19.83 -7.45
N LYS A 6 -17.93 20.69 -6.65
CA LYS A 6 -18.18 20.45 -5.22
C LYS A 6 -19.20 19.32 -4.97
N LYS A 7 -20.11 19.05 -5.91
CA LYS A 7 -21.14 18.00 -5.83
C LYS A 7 -20.71 16.66 -6.46
N THR A 8 -19.62 16.60 -7.23
CA THR A 8 -19.21 15.40 -7.98
C THR A 8 -18.04 14.58 -7.39
N GLU A 9 -17.72 14.67 -6.08
CA GLU A 9 -16.53 14.00 -5.46
C GLU A 9 -15.27 14.12 -6.33
N CYS A 10 -14.61 15.28 -6.23
CA CYS A 10 -13.25 15.41 -6.73
C CYS A 10 -12.25 15.04 -5.63
N HIS A 11 -11.08 14.49 -6.00
CA HIS A 11 -9.95 14.22 -5.09
C HIS A 11 -9.55 15.43 -4.26
N PHE A 12 -9.69 16.64 -4.82
CA PHE A 12 -9.43 17.90 -4.12
C PHE A 12 -10.43 18.22 -3.00
N ASN A 13 -11.64 17.65 -3.04
CA ASN A 13 -12.62 17.80 -1.96
C ASN A 13 -12.35 16.85 -0.79
N TRP A 14 -11.38 15.94 -0.91
CA TRP A 14 -11.00 14.99 0.15
C TRP A 14 -10.06 15.61 1.20
N ASN A 15 -9.77 16.91 1.09
CA ASN A 15 -9.00 17.70 2.04
C ASN A 15 -7.59 17.11 2.31
N LEU A 16 -6.92 16.69 1.22
CA LEU A 16 -5.56 16.14 1.25
C LEU A 16 -4.54 17.14 1.80
N SER A 17 -4.72 18.43 1.47
CA SER A 17 -3.89 19.54 1.96
C SER A 17 -3.96 19.77 3.47
N ALA A 18 -4.94 19.19 4.17
CA ALA A 18 -5.04 19.22 5.64
C ALA A 18 -4.43 17.99 6.31
N ILE A 19 -3.61 17.22 5.60
CA ILE A 19 -2.77 16.18 6.18
C ILE A 19 -1.39 16.82 6.35
N ASP A 20 -0.96 17.00 7.62
CA ASP A 20 0.29 17.67 7.99
C ASP A 20 1.50 17.05 7.28
N VAL A 21 2.32 17.87 6.62
CA VAL A 21 3.39 17.43 5.72
C VAL A 21 4.74 17.86 6.28
N THR A 22 5.57 16.88 6.62
CA THR A 22 6.98 17.04 7.02
C THR A 22 7.90 17.24 5.80
N ASP A 23 9.11 17.73 6.05
CA ASP A 23 10.15 18.33 5.17
C ASP A 23 10.56 17.65 3.83
N LEU A 24 9.86 16.63 3.32
CA LEU A 24 10.16 15.97 2.04
C LEU A 24 9.16 16.36 0.94
N SER A 25 9.67 16.59 -0.28
CA SER A 25 8.83 16.73 -1.47
C SER A 25 8.10 15.42 -1.75
N TRP A 26 6.78 15.39 -1.57
CA TRP A 26 5.94 14.22 -1.89
C TRP A 26 6.08 13.78 -3.36
N VAL A 27 6.33 14.72 -4.28
CA VAL A 27 6.56 14.45 -5.70
C VAL A 27 7.68 13.43 -5.89
N GLU A 28 8.84 13.64 -5.26
CA GLU A 28 9.99 12.73 -5.38
C GLU A 28 9.72 11.37 -4.72
N LYS A 29 9.08 11.38 -3.55
CA LYS A 29 8.71 10.14 -2.85
C LYS A 29 7.72 9.28 -3.65
N LEU A 30 6.75 9.91 -4.30
CA LEU A 30 5.77 9.21 -5.12
C LEU A 30 6.39 8.73 -6.44
N ARG A 31 7.28 9.55 -7.06
CA ARG A 31 8.05 9.17 -8.26
C ARG A 31 8.86 7.89 -8.00
N GLY A 32 9.66 7.86 -6.93
CA GLY A 32 10.47 6.68 -6.59
C GLY A 32 9.62 5.42 -6.35
N LYS A 33 8.44 5.54 -5.73
CA LYS A 33 7.51 4.40 -5.56
C LYS A 33 6.91 3.90 -6.88
N ILE A 34 6.66 4.80 -7.83
CA ILE A 34 6.18 4.42 -9.17
C ILE A 34 7.27 3.64 -9.90
N GLU A 35 8.51 4.12 -9.87
CA GLU A 35 9.68 3.48 -10.49
C GLU A 35 9.95 2.09 -9.88
N GLU A 36 9.93 1.98 -8.54
CA GLU A 36 10.06 0.71 -7.83
C GLU A 36 8.99 -0.29 -8.32
N ASN A 37 7.72 0.12 -8.39
CA ASN A 37 6.65 -0.76 -8.81
C ASN A 37 6.78 -1.23 -10.27
N GLN A 38 7.24 -0.35 -11.16
CA GLN A 38 7.48 -0.65 -12.57
C GLN A 38 8.66 -1.61 -12.78
N SER A 39 9.60 -1.65 -11.84
CA SER A 39 10.75 -2.55 -11.87
C SER A 39 10.43 -3.99 -11.42
N LEU A 40 9.23 -4.24 -10.89
CA LEU A 40 8.81 -5.57 -10.42
C LEU A 40 8.41 -6.47 -11.59
N ASP A 41 8.69 -7.78 -11.48
CA ASP A 41 8.27 -8.81 -12.45
C ASP A 41 6.74 -8.88 -12.62
N ASP A 42 5.99 -8.46 -11.60
CA ASP A 42 4.52 -8.42 -11.58
C ASP A 42 4.05 -7.11 -10.90
N PRO A 43 3.98 -5.99 -11.66
CA PRO A 43 3.58 -4.69 -11.15
C PRO A 43 2.17 -4.70 -10.52
N SER A 44 1.90 -3.72 -9.65
CA SER A 44 0.58 -3.63 -9.01
C SER A 44 -0.48 -3.25 -10.03
N GLU A 45 -1.57 -4.02 -10.08
CA GLU A 45 -2.74 -3.70 -10.90
C GLU A 45 -3.36 -2.33 -10.51
N LEU A 46 -3.17 -1.91 -9.26
CA LEU A 46 -3.63 -0.63 -8.71
C LEU A 46 -2.46 0.36 -8.59
N ILE A 47 -1.66 0.50 -9.64
CA ILE A 47 -0.61 1.53 -9.71
C ILE A 47 -1.17 2.90 -10.06
N TRP A 48 -2.26 2.98 -10.83
CA TRP A 48 -2.85 4.24 -11.27
C TRP A 48 -3.31 5.17 -10.12
N PRO A 49 -3.78 4.71 -8.95
CA PRO A 49 -4.09 5.61 -7.83
C PRO A 49 -2.85 6.31 -7.29
N LEU A 50 -1.69 5.64 -7.32
CA LEU A 50 -0.40 6.24 -6.97
C LEU A 50 -0.03 7.32 -8.00
N LYS A 51 -0.22 7.05 -9.30
CA LYS A 51 -0.01 8.02 -10.38
C LYS A 51 -0.94 9.23 -10.27
N LEU A 52 -2.22 9.05 -9.93
CA LEU A 52 -3.14 10.17 -9.69
C LEU A 52 -2.72 11.01 -8.48
N THR A 53 -2.23 10.37 -7.42
CA THR A 53 -1.72 11.08 -6.24
C THR A 53 -0.47 11.88 -6.60
N TYR A 54 0.42 11.31 -7.40
CA TYR A 54 1.59 12.00 -7.95
C TYR A 54 1.20 13.21 -8.82
N ALA A 55 0.25 13.03 -9.74
CA ALA A 55 -0.28 14.14 -10.54
C ALA A 55 -0.93 15.24 -9.69
N TYR A 56 -1.60 14.89 -8.59
CA TYR A 56 -2.15 15.86 -7.64
C TYR A 56 -1.03 16.71 -7.02
N GLU A 57 0.02 16.08 -6.51
CA GLU A 57 1.15 16.79 -5.90
C GLU A 57 1.86 17.71 -6.91
N LEU A 58 2.10 17.24 -8.14
CA LEU A 58 2.61 18.08 -9.24
C LEU A 58 1.70 19.26 -9.58
N PHE A 59 0.39 19.11 -9.43
CA PHE A 59 -0.54 20.21 -9.69
C PHE A 59 -0.58 21.21 -8.53
N ALA A 60 -0.35 20.72 -7.31
CA ALA A 60 -0.39 21.48 -6.07
C ALA A 60 0.92 22.23 -5.78
N THR A 61 2.05 21.87 -6.41
CA THR A 61 3.29 22.65 -6.39
C THR A 61 3.08 24.06 -6.96
N ASP A 62 4.01 24.98 -6.65
CA ASP A 62 3.87 26.42 -6.90
C ASP A 62 3.25 26.75 -8.26
N LYS A 63 2.23 27.61 -8.26
CA LYS A 63 1.32 27.80 -9.41
C LYS A 63 2.03 28.34 -10.66
N GLU A 64 3.26 28.81 -10.53
CA GLU A 64 4.08 29.37 -11.61
C GLU A 64 4.92 28.33 -12.38
N ALA A 65 5.04 27.09 -11.89
CA ALA A 65 5.76 26.02 -12.59
C ALA A 65 4.89 25.37 -13.69
N ASP A 66 4.86 26.00 -14.87
CA ASP A 66 4.12 25.53 -16.06
C ASP A 66 4.48 24.09 -16.48
N GLN A 67 5.70 23.64 -16.17
CA GLN A 67 6.17 22.29 -16.49
C GLN A 67 5.49 21.20 -15.64
N ASP A 68 5.36 21.39 -14.33
CA ASP A 68 4.75 20.41 -13.43
C ASP A 68 3.25 20.25 -13.73
N ARG A 69 2.57 21.35 -14.08
CA ARG A 69 1.16 21.31 -14.50
C ARG A 69 0.96 20.51 -15.79
N LYS A 70 1.89 20.65 -16.75
CA LYS A 70 1.87 19.85 -17.99
C LYS A 70 2.14 18.38 -17.72
N GLU A 71 3.09 18.07 -16.83
CA GLU A 71 3.36 16.69 -16.42
C GLU A 71 2.16 16.07 -15.70
N SER A 72 1.54 16.79 -14.76
CA SER A 72 0.31 16.38 -14.07
C SER A 72 -0.81 16.05 -15.06
N ALA A 73 -1.09 16.96 -16.00
CA ALA A 73 -2.14 16.76 -17.01
C ALA A 73 -1.87 15.51 -17.86
N LYS A 74 -0.62 15.30 -18.30
CA LYS A 74 -0.22 14.12 -19.06
C LYS A 74 -0.41 12.84 -18.24
N VAL A 75 0.01 12.81 -16.98
CA VAL A 75 -0.15 11.65 -16.09
C VAL A 75 -1.62 11.30 -15.89
N VAL A 76 -2.49 12.30 -15.75
CA VAL A 76 -3.95 12.06 -15.64
C VAL A 76 -4.51 11.45 -16.92
N GLU A 77 -4.07 11.91 -18.10
CA GLU A 77 -4.48 11.34 -19.39
C GLU A 77 -4.02 9.88 -19.56
N ASP A 78 -2.77 9.60 -19.20
CA ASP A 78 -2.21 8.25 -19.21
C ASP A 78 -3.01 7.32 -18.27
N VAL A 79 -3.35 7.78 -17.07
CA VAL A 79 -4.19 7.01 -16.13
C VAL A 79 -5.59 6.75 -16.68
N ILE A 80 -6.25 7.75 -17.28
CA ILE A 80 -7.58 7.56 -17.88
C ILE A 80 -7.52 6.45 -18.93
N LYS A 81 -6.51 6.49 -19.80
CA LYS A 81 -6.29 5.47 -20.83
C LYS A 81 -6.04 4.09 -20.22
N GLU A 82 -5.19 3.99 -19.20
CA GLU A 82 -4.92 2.73 -18.48
C GLU A 82 -6.20 2.11 -17.91
N ILE A 83 -7.07 2.91 -17.29
CA ILE A 83 -8.34 2.42 -16.74
C ILE A 83 -9.31 1.99 -17.85
N GLU A 84 -9.41 2.76 -18.94
CA GLU A 84 -10.29 2.45 -20.07
C GLU A 84 -9.86 1.18 -20.82
N GLU A 85 -8.54 0.96 -20.97
CA GLU A 85 -7.96 -0.18 -21.68
C GLU A 85 -7.81 -1.45 -20.83
N ALA A 86 -7.93 -1.36 -19.50
CA ALA A 86 -7.86 -2.50 -18.60
C ALA A 86 -8.89 -3.58 -18.98
N ARG A 87 -8.43 -4.82 -19.21
CA ARG A 87 -9.30 -5.90 -19.73
C ARG A 87 -9.86 -6.77 -18.61
N ASP A 88 -9.09 -6.99 -17.57
CA ASP A 88 -9.37 -7.86 -16.44
C ASP A 88 -9.03 -7.17 -15.11
N GLY A 89 -9.11 -7.94 -14.03
CA GLY A 89 -8.76 -7.48 -12.69
C GLY A 89 -9.74 -6.51 -12.05
N LEU A 90 -9.31 -5.92 -10.94
CA LEU A 90 -10.07 -4.95 -10.15
C LEU A 90 -10.36 -3.67 -10.95
N THR A 91 -9.42 -3.23 -11.78
CA THR A 91 -9.56 -2.01 -12.60
C THR A 91 -10.66 -2.17 -13.64
N SER A 92 -10.72 -3.30 -14.36
CA SER A 92 -11.82 -3.58 -15.28
C SER A 92 -13.16 -3.75 -14.55
N LYS A 93 -13.16 -4.43 -13.39
CA LYS A 93 -14.37 -4.66 -12.57
C LYS A 93 -15.05 -3.36 -12.11
N TYR A 94 -14.27 -2.37 -11.71
CA TYR A 94 -14.78 -1.09 -11.19
C TYR A 94 -14.50 0.10 -12.11
N ARG A 95 -14.33 -0.15 -13.42
CA ARG A 95 -13.98 0.87 -14.42
C ARG A 95 -14.82 2.14 -14.29
N THR A 96 -16.14 2.03 -14.17
CA THR A 96 -17.03 3.20 -14.06
C THR A 96 -16.69 4.10 -12.87
N SER A 97 -16.40 3.52 -11.70
CA SER A 97 -16.02 4.28 -10.50
C SER A 97 -14.63 4.92 -10.65
N TYR A 98 -13.69 4.20 -11.26
CA TYR A 98 -12.31 4.67 -11.41
C TYR A 98 -12.18 5.73 -12.50
N VAL A 99 -12.92 5.58 -13.58
CA VAL A 99 -13.08 6.58 -14.65
C VAL A 99 -13.73 7.85 -14.10
N HIS A 100 -14.78 7.73 -13.27
CA HIS A 100 -15.39 8.87 -12.57
C HIS A 100 -14.33 9.65 -11.78
N ILE A 101 -13.52 8.93 -11.00
CA ILE A 101 -12.41 9.48 -10.19
C ILE A 101 -11.41 10.25 -11.06
N ALA A 102 -10.93 9.64 -12.16
CA ALA A 102 -9.90 10.23 -13.01
C ALA A 102 -10.43 11.41 -13.84
N TYR A 103 -11.64 11.31 -14.41
CA TYR A 103 -12.26 12.43 -15.13
C TYR A 103 -12.65 13.58 -14.19
N SER A 104 -13.12 13.30 -12.97
CA SER A 104 -13.35 14.34 -11.95
C SER A 104 -12.07 15.10 -11.62
N PHE A 105 -10.92 14.43 -11.59
CA PHE A 105 -9.64 15.09 -11.42
C PHE A 105 -9.27 15.92 -12.68
N LYS A 106 -9.35 15.34 -13.88
CA LYS A 106 -9.08 16.07 -15.13
C LYS A 106 -9.92 17.35 -15.24
N ALA A 107 -11.23 17.25 -15.03
CA ALA A 107 -12.14 18.39 -15.09
C ALA A 107 -11.75 19.50 -14.09
N PHE A 108 -11.34 19.13 -12.88
CA PHE A 108 -10.86 20.09 -11.89
C PHE A 108 -9.59 20.83 -12.37
N THR A 109 -8.59 20.11 -12.88
CA THR A 109 -7.33 20.72 -13.34
C THR A 109 -7.55 21.73 -14.48
N LEU A 110 -8.48 21.45 -15.39
CA LEU A 110 -8.83 22.34 -16.50
C LEU A 110 -9.53 23.62 -16.01
N VAL A 111 -10.45 23.49 -15.05
CA VAL A 111 -11.13 24.65 -14.45
C VAL A 111 -10.15 25.55 -13.71
N GLU A 112 -9.29 24.98 -12.86
CA GLU A 112 -8.26 25.73 -12.13
C GLU A 112 -7.23 26.39 -13.05
N SER A 113 -6.92 25.75 -14.18
CA SER A 113 -6.01 26.30 -15.20
C SER A 113 -6.68 27.31 -16.14
N LYS A 114 -7.94 27.71 -15.86
CA LYS A 114 -8.74 28.66 -16.65
C LYS A 114 -8.90 28.25 -18.13
N VAL A 115 -8.89 26.95 -18.42
CA VAL A 115 -9.11 26.42 -19.77
C VAL A 115 -10.58 26.60 -20.18
N ARG A 116 -10.84 26.67 -21.49
CA ARG A 116 -12.16 27.00 -22.08
C ARG A 116 -13.27 26.10 -21.56
N SER A 117 -14.45 26.68 -21.32
CA SER A 117 -15.62 26.00 -20.75
C SER A 117 -16.16 24.83 -21.58
N GLY A 118 -15.92 24.81 -22.90
CA GLY A 118 -16.39 23.75 -23.81
C GLY A 118 -15.74 22.39 -23.53
N GLU A 119 -14.42 22.35 -23.39
CA GLU A 119 -13.67 21.11 -23.10
C GLU A 119 -14.05 20.52 -21.73
N VAL A 120 -14.38 21.38 -20.77
CA VAL A 120 -14.88 20.96 -19.46
C VAL A 120 -16.30 20.38 -19.56
N GLY A 121 -17.13 20.90 -20.45
CA GLY A 121 -18.49 20.39 -20.70
C GLY A 121 -18.49 18.93 -21.15
N ASP A 122 -17.70 18.61 -22.18
CA ASP A 122 -17.58 17.24 -22.72
C ASP A 122 -17.05 16.25 -21.69
N LEU A 123 -16.16 16.70 -20.80
CA LEU A 123 -15.63 15.87 -19.71
C LEU A 123 -16.67 15.61 -18.62
N ILE A 124 -17.49 16.61 -18.29
CA ILE A 124 -18.55 16.48 -17.29
C ILE A 124 -19.56 15.42 -17.69
N GLU A 125 -19.90 15.29 -18.98
CA GLU A 125 -20.81 14.24 -19.47
C GLU A 125 -20.27 12.82 -19.24
N ARG A 126 -18.95 12.65 -19.07
CA ARG A 126 -18.30 11.37 -18.75
C ARG A 126 -18.27 11.07 -17.25
N ILE A 127 -18.59 12.05 -16.40
CA ILE A 127 -18.58 11.91 -14.94
C ILE A 127 -19.98 11.53 -14.47
N LYS A 128 -20.16 10.27 -14.09
CA LYS A 128 -21.41 9.81 -13.47
C LYS A 128 -21.61 10.50 -12.11
N PRO A 129 -22.74 11.17 -11.83
CA PRO A 129 -23.01 11.73 -10.51
C PRO A 129 -23.05 10.65 -9.42
N ILE A 130 -22.47 10.91 -8.24
CA ILE A 130 -22.45 9.95 -7.12
C ILE A 130 -23.88 9.54 -6.72
N ALA A 131 -24.83 10.47 -6.77
CA ALA A 131 -26.23 10.20 -6.44
C ALA A 131 -26.81 9.06 -7.29
N GLU A 132 -26.36 8.95 -8.54
CA GLU A 132 -26.79 7.96 -9.54
C GLU A 132 -25.94 6.68 -9.52
N MET A 133 -24.85 6.66 -8.74
CA MET A 133 -24.04 5.45 -8.56
C MET A 133 -24.77 4.42 -7.70
N SER A 134 -24.65 3.17 -8.14
CA SER A 134 -25.02 1.99 -7.37
C SER A 134 -24.21 1.90 -6.08
N ARG A 135 -24.70 1.08 -5.14
CA ARG A 135 -23.99 0.79 -3.89
C ARG A 135 -22.57 0.24 -4.13
N ILE A 136 -22.40 -0.60 -5.14
CA ILE A 136 -21.12 -1.22 -5.50
C ILE A 136 -20.16 -0.19 -6.10
N GLU A 137 -20.65 0.69 -6.96
CA GLU A 137 -19.83 1.79 -7.52
C GLU A 137 -19.36 2.75 -6.41
N LYS A 138 -20.25 3.13 -5.48
CA LYS A 138 -19.93 3.97 -4.31
C LYS A 138 -18.88 3.31 -3.41
N SER A 139 -19.02 2.01 -3.17
CA SER A 139 -18.03 1.22 -2.42
C SER A 139 -16.64 1.33 -3.05
N ALA A 140 -16.54 1.22 -4.38
CA ALA A 140 -15.25 1.32 -5.07
C ALA A 140 -14.66 2.74 -5.02
N VAL A 141 -15.49 3.78 -5.06
CA VAL A 141 -15.02 5.17 -4.87
C VAL A 141 -14.42 5.35 -3.46
N LEU A 142 -15.12 4.88 -2.42
CA LEU A 142 -14.65 4.96 -1.03
C LEU A 142 -13.35 4.16 -0.80
N ALA A 143 -13.27 2.95 -1.35
CA ALA A 143 -12.06 2.13 -1.26
C ALA A 143 -10.87 2.82 -1.94
N MET A 144 -11.11 3.49 -3.07
CA MET A 144 -10.07 4.22 -3.77
C MET A 144 -9.62 5.48 -3.01
N GLN A 145 -10.57 6.21 -2.44
CA GLN A 145 -10.28 7.35 -1.59
C GLN A 145 -9.40 6.93 -0.41
N ALA A 146 -9.71 5.81 0.25
CA ALA A 146 -8.89 5.26 1.32
C ALA A 146 -7.47 4.90 0.85
N GLN A 147 -7.33 4.29 -0.34
CA GLN A 147 -6.04 3.94 -0.93
C GLN A 147 -5.18 5.19 -1.18
N ILE A 148 -5.75 6.24 -1.76
CA ILE A 148 -5.06 7.51 -2.04
C ILE A 148 -4.62 8.18 -0.75
N LEU A 149 -5.52 8.27 0.24
CA LEU A 149 -5.17 8.79 1.56
C LEU A 149 -4.01 8.00 2.20
N SER A 150 -3.94 6.69 1.99
CA SER A 150 -2.88 5.85 2.57
C SER A 150 -1.45 6.22 2.13
N TYR A 151 -1.30 6.98 1.04
CA TYR A 151 0.01 7.46 0.59
C TYR A 151 0.55 8.60 1.46
N TYR A 152 -0.32 9.36 2.13
CA TYR A 152 0.01 10.49 3.00
C TYR A 152 0.36 10.07 4.44
N ALA A 153 1.17 9.02 4.56
CA ALA A 153 1.70 8.49 5.82
C ALA A 153 0.63 8.26 6.92
N GLN A 154 0.98 8.48 8.17
CA GLN A 154 0.15 8.18 9.34
C GLN A 154 -1.19 8.92 9.32
N GLY A 155 -1.18 10.23 9.04
CA GLY A 155 -2.39 11.06 9.01
C GLY A 155 -3.37 10.59 7.93
N GLY A 156 -2.85 10.24 6.75
CA GLY A 156 -3.64 9.70 5.66
C GLY A 156 -4.23 8.31 5.94
N VAL A 157 -3.43 7.37 6.46
CA VAL A 157 -3.90 6.03 6.84
C VAL A 157 -5.03 6.11 7.87
N CYS A 158 -4.93 6.97 8.88
CA CYS A 158 -5.97 7.14 9.89
C CYS A 158 -7.29 7.68 9.31
N LYS A 159 -7.23 8.59 8.34
CA LYS A 159 -8.42 9.10 7.63
C LYS A 159 -9.02 8.06 6.66
N GLY A 160 -8.18 7.21 6.05
CA GLY A 160 -8.62 6.19 5.09
C GLY A 160 -9.32 4.99 5.72
N LEU A 161 -8.94 4.58 6.95
CA LEU A 161 -9.50 3.37 7.59
C LEU A 161 -11.04 3.34 7.71
N PRO A 162 -11.72 4.41 8.20
CA PRO A 162 -13.19 4.42 8.24
C PRO A 162 -13.84 4.29 6.86
N LEU A 163 -13.26 4.92 5.84
CA LEU A 163 -13.74 4.85 4.46
C LEU A 163 -13.61 3.43 3.90
N GLN A 164 -12.48 2.77 4.18
CA GLN A 164 -12.26 1.38 3.76
C GLN A 164 -13.26 0.42 4.43
N ARG A 165 -13.54 0.60 5.73
CA ARG A 165 -14.57 -0.19 6.42
C ARG A 165 -15.96 0.03 5.84
N GLU A 166 -16.29 1.28 5.51
CA GLU A 166 -17.57 1.61 4.87
C GLU A 166 -17.66 1.03 3.46
N ALA A 167 -16.58 1.04 2.69
CA ALA A 167 -16.50 0.37 1.39
C ALA A 167 -16.82 -1.12 1.51
N ILE A 168 -16.20 -1.82 2.48
CA ILE A 168 -16.47 -3.24 2.75
C ILE A 168 -17.92 -3.45 3.21
N ARG A 169 -18.46 -2.58 4.07
CA ARG A 169 -19.87 -2.63 4.48
C ARG A 169 -20.80 -2.52 3.28
N MET A 170 -20.45 -1.69 2.29
CA MET A 170 -21.21 -1.54 1.07
C MET A 170 -21.04 -2.71 0.10
N ASN A 171 -19.88 -3.38 0.11
CA ASN A 171 -19.56 -4.51 -0.78
C ASN A 171 -18.77 -5.61 -0.02
N PRO A 172 -19.45 -6.43 0.78
CA PRO A 172 -18.78 -7.36 1.70
C PRO A 172 -18.11 -8.55 1.00
N GLU A 173 -18.40 -8.80 -0.29
CA GLU A 173 -17.80 -9.89 -1.06
C GLU A 173 -16.45 -9.50 -1.69
N GLU A 174 -16.08 -8.21 -1.66
CA GLU A 174 -14.84 -7.76 -2.29
C GLU A 174 -13.60 -8.10 -1.45
N ILE A 175 -12.82 -9.06 -1.94
CA ILE A 175 -11.59 -9.55 -1.32
C ILE A 175 -10.53 -8.45 -1.26
N GLU A 176 -10.34 -7.71 -2.36
CA GLU A 176 -9.27 -6.70 -2.43
C GLU A 176 -9.51 -5.55 -1.44
N PHE A 177 -10.77 -5.22 -1.16
CA PHE A 177 -11.08 -4.19 -0.19
C PHE A 177 -10.77 -4.64 1.23
N LYS A 178 -11.01 -5.92 1.55
CA LYS A 178 -10.62 -6.50 2.85
C LYS A 178 -9.11 -6.57 2.99
N LEU A 179 -8.38 -6.96 1.94
CA LEU A 179 -6.92 -6.95 1.93
C LEU A 179 -6.35 -5.54 2.13
N SER A 180 -6.86 -4.54 1.41
CA SER A 180 -6.46 -3.13 1.59
C SER A 180 -6.72 -2.59 3.00
N LEU A 181 -7.79 -3.05 3.66
CA LEU A 181 -8.04 -2.74 5.07
C LEU A 181 -6.95 -3.33 5.97
N VAL A 182 -6.60 -4.61 5.79
CA VAL A 182 -5.53 -5.29 6.55
C VAL A 182 -4.19 -4.58 6.37
N ILE A 183 -3.84 -4.21 5.14
CA ILE A 183 -2.62 -3.45 4.82
C ILE A 183 -2.61 -2.11 5.55
N SER A 184 -3.74 -1.38 5.52
CA SER A 184 -3.86 -0.08 6.19
C SER A 184 -3.75 -0.21 7.71
N MET A 185 -4.34 -1.25 8.30
CA MET A 185 -4.20 -1.55 9.73
C MET A 185 -2.76 -1.91 10.10
N HIS A 186 -2.06 -2.69 9.25
CA HIS A 186 -0.64 -2.98 9.44
C HIS A 186 0.22 -1.71 9.39
N ARG A 187 0.01 -0.83 8.41
CA ARG A 187 0.71 0.47 8.35
C ARG A 187 0.45 1.32 9.59
N LYS A 188 -0.80 1.38 10.05
CA LYS A 188 -1.14 2.06 11.31
C LYS A 188 -0.34 1.46 12.48
N ARG A 189 -0.24 0.13 12.58
CA ARG A 189 0.61 -0.50 13.61
C ARG A 189 2.07 -0.08 13.49
N ILE A 190 2.64 -0.02 12.29
CA ILE A 190 4.04 0.42 12.14
C ILE A 190 4.23 1.87 12.60
N PHE A 191 3.30 2.79 12.29
CA PHE A 191 3.46 4.21 12.65
C PHE A 191 3.29 4.50 14.14
N TYR A 192 2.42 3.78 14.84
CA TYR A 192 2.10 4.09 16.24
C TYR A 192 2.90 3.27 17.25
N TYR A 193 3.52 2.16 16.83
CA TYR A 193 4.24 1.28 17.73
C TYR A 193 5.74 1.41 17.51
N SER A 194 6.33 2.39 18.19
CA SER A 194 7.76 2.39 18.47
C SER A 194 8.07 1.34 19.56
N PRO A 195 9.16 0.56 19.44
CA PRO A 195 9.60 -0.39 20.47
C PRO A 195 9.72 0.20 21.88
N SER A 196 9.80 1.53 22.01
CA SER A 196 10.03 2.25 23.26
C SER A 196 8.80 2.80 23.97
N THR A 197 7.60 2.85 23.35
CA THR A 197 6.49 3.66 23.92
C THR A 197 5.08 3.04 23.90
N ALA A 198 4.80 2.00 23.09
CA ALA A 198 3.49 1.36 23.08
C ALA A 198 3.60 -0.16 22.93
N GLN A 199 2.92 -0.92 23.79
CA GLN A 199 2.83 -2.38 23.67
C GLN A 199 1.64 -2.76 22.79
N ILE A 200 1.90 -3.52 21.72
CA ILE A 200 0.87 -4.17 20.91
C ILE A 200 0.15 -5.22 21.75
N THR A 201 -1.19 -5.15 21.75
CA THR A 201 -2.09 -6.10 22.40
C THR A 201 -2.84 -6.94 21.38
N TRP A 202 -3.52 -8.01 21.83
CA TRP A 202 -4.33 -8.84 20.92
C TRP A 202 -5.42 -8.03 20.21
N SER A 203 -6.06 -7.07 20.89
CA SER A 203 -7.10 -6.23 20.26
C SER A 203 -6.59 -5.41 19.08
N ASP A 204 -5.28 -5.17 18.98
CA ASP A 204 -4.68 -4.44 17.86
C ASP A 204 -4.47 -5.32 16.61
N VAL A 205 -4.54 -6.64 16.79
CA VAL A 205 -4.32 -7.64 15.72
C VAL A 205 -5.51 -8.57 15.51
N GLU A 206 -6.50 -8.57 16.39
CA GLU A 206 -7.68 -9.45 16.32
C GLU A 206 -8.50 -9.24 15.02
N GLU A 207 -8.86 -8.00 14.70
CA GLU A 207 -9.60 -7.68 13.47
C GLU A 207 -8.84 -8.11 12.19
N PRO A 208 -7.56 -7.74 11.98
CA PRO A 208 -6.84 -8.21 10.79
C PRO A 208 -6.67 -9.73 10.74
N VAL A 209 -6.40 -10.40 11.87
CA VAL A 209 -6.32 -11.87 11.91
C VAL A 209 -7.64 -12.50 11.50
N SER A 210 -8.76 -12.05 12.06
CA SER A 210 -10.10 -12.56 11.73
C SER A 210 -10.46 -12.37 10.25
N ILE A 211 -10.13 -11.21 9.66
CA ILE A 211 -10.34 -10.96 8.23
C ILE A 211 -9.49 -11.92 7.38
N LEU A 212 -8.21 -12.07 7.72
CA LEU A 212 -7.28 -12.92 6.99
C LEU A 212 -7.67 -14.39 7.05
N ASP A 213 -8.07 -14.89 8.23
CA ASP A 213 -8.56 -16.26 8.40
C ASP A 213 -9.79 -16.51 7.53
N GLN A 214 -10.74 -15.59 7.48
CA GLN A 214 -11.92 -15.70 6.61
C GLN A 214 -11.52 -15.71 5.12
N LEU A 215 -10.58 -14.85 4.72
CA LEU A 215 -10.12 -14.77 3.33
C LEU A 215 -9.38 -16.05 2.90
N LEU A 216 -8.54 -16.64 3.76
CA LEU A 216 -7.76 -17.85 3.46
C LEU A 216 -8.65 -19.07 3.11
N HIS A 217 -9.89 -19.08 3.59
CA HIS A 217 -10.91 -20.09 3.31
C HIS A 217 -11.87 -19.68 2.17
N HIS A 218 -11.70 -18.51 1.57
CA HIS A 218 -12.59 -18.01 0.53
C HIS A 218 -12.36 -18.73 -0.81
N PRO A 219 -13.42 -19.23 -1.49
CA PRO A 219 -13.27 -20.07 -2.69
C PRO A 219 -12.70 -19.33 -3.90
N GLN A 220 -12.84 -18.01 -3.95
CA GLN A 220 -12.35 -17.17 -5.05
C GLN A 220 -10.96 -16.56 -4.77
N LEU A 221 -10.31 -16.93 -3.67
CA LEU A 221 -8.99 -16.39 -3.33
C LEU A 221 -7.95 -16.86 -4.34
N THR A 222 -7.29 -15.93 -5.02
CA THR A 222 -6.22 -16.26 -5.95
C THR A 222 -4.93 -16.65 -5.23
N SER A 223 -3.99 -17.29 -5.93
CA SER A 223 -2.70 -17.65 -5.34
C SER A 223 -1.90 -16.42 -4.88
N LYS A 224 -1.92 -15.32 -5.65
CA LYS A 224 -1.27 -14.05 -5.29
C LYS A 224 -1.90 -13.43 -4.04
N GLN A 225 -3.24 -13.40 -3.97
CA GLN A 225 -3.94 -12.93 -2.78
C GLN A 225 -3.66 -13.81 -1.55
N ARG A 226 -3.55 -15.13 -1.73
CA ARG A 226 -3.17 -16.04 -0.63
C ARG A 226 -1.77 -15.73 -0.08
N VAL A 227 -0.79 -15.46 -0.94
CA VAL A 227 0.54 -15.00 -0.51
C VAL A 227 0.43 -13.73 0.33
N SER A 228 -0.34 -12.74 -0.12
CA SER A 228 -0.59 -11.52 0.66
C SER A 228 -1.27 -11.83 2.00
N CYS A 229 -2.28 -12.69 2.02
CA CYS A 229 -2.97 -13.06 3.25
C CYS A 229 -2.02 -13.68 4.28
N GLU A 230 -1.27 -14.71 3.87
CA GLU A 230 -0.33 -15.42 4.75
C GLU A 230 0.80 -14.50 5.22
N TYR A 231 1.30 -13.62 4.35
CA TYR A 231 2.30 -12.62 4.72
C TYR A 231 1.79 -11.64 5.79
N PHE A 232 0.61 -11.06 5.60
CA PHE A 232 0.06 -10.12 6.58
C PHE A 232 -0.42 -10.82 7.86
N LEU A 233 -0.76 -12.12 7.79
CA LEU A 233 -1.08 -12.94 8.95
C LEU A 233 0.17 -13.14 9.81
N ALA A 234 1.29 -13.56 9.19
CA ALA A 234 2.57 -13.70 9.85
C ALA A 234 3.04 -12.38 10.46
N GLN A 235 2.90 -11.25 9.75
CA GLN A 235 3.22 -9.92 10.27
C GLN A 235 2.38 -9.54 11.51
N ALA A 236 1.07 -9.84 11.51
CA ALA A 236 0.20 -9.57 12.65
C ALA A 236 0.63 -10.39 13.88
N TYR A 237 0.88 -11.69 13.70
CA TYR A 237 1.39 -12.53 14.79
C TYR A 237 2.80 -12.15 15.25
N SER A 238 3.72 -11.80 14.35
CA SER A 238 5.09 -11.36 14.71
C SER A 238 5.06 -10.10 15.56
N HIS A 239 4.24 -9.13 15.18
CA HIS A 239 4.04 -7.90 15.96
C HIS A 239 3.52 -8.19 17.39
N TYR A 240 2.57 -9.11 17.54
CA TYR A 240 2.05 -9.49 18.85
C TYR A 240 3.04 -10.35 19.64
N LEU A 241 3.75 -11.29 18.99
CA LEU A 241 4.74 -12.17 19.61
C LEU A 241 5.83 -11.38 20.34
N ARG A 242 6.27 -10.25 19.77
CA ARG A 242 7.30 -9.37 20.36
C ARG A 242 6.90 -8.78 21.72
N THR A 243 5.62 -8.76 22.08
CA THR A 243 5.14 -8.28 23.39
C THR A 243 4.89 -9.40 24.39
N LEU A 244 4.94 -10.66 23.94
CA LEU A 244 4.73 -11.82 24.79
C LEU A 244 6.00 -12.24 25.52
N LYS A 245 5.83 -12.78 26.72
CA LYS A 245 6.93 -13.42 27.44
C LYS A 245 7.34 -14.69 26.69
N PRO A 246 8.65 -14.93 26.48
CA PRO A 246 9.11 -16.16 25.86
C PRO A 246 8.55 -17.41 26.55
N TYR A 247 8.21 -18.43 25.75
CA TYR A 247 7.78 -19.77 26.18
C TYR A 247 6.38 -19.90 26.80
N THR A 248 5.58 -18.84 26.89
CA THR A 248 4.14 -18.98 27.24
C THR A 248 3.37 -19.76 26.17
N ALA A 249 2.14 -20.18 26.49
CA ALA A 249 1.31 -20.91 25.53
C ALA A 249 0.99 -20.04 24.31
N GLU A 250 0.66 -18.77 24.56
CA GLU A 250 0.38 -17.76 23.55
C GLU A 250 1.60 -17.49 22.67
N TYR A 251 2.79 -17.39 23.27
CA TYR A 251 4.04 -17.23 22.53
C TYR A 251 4.29 -18.41 21.58
N LYS A 252 4.08 -19.64 22.05
CA LYS A 252 4.25 -20.86 21.25
C LYS A 252 3.26 -20.92 20.09
N GLU A 253 2.00 -20.52 20.33
CA GLU A 253 0.97 -20.47 19.29
C GLU A 253 1.33 -19.43 18.22
N CYS A 254 1.66 -18.19 18.62
CA CYS A 254 2.05 -17.15 17.67
C CYS A 254 3.26 -17.59 16.84
N LYS A 255 4.28 -18.16 17.49
CA LYS A 255 5.47 -18.71 16.83
C LYS A 255 5.10 -19.77 15.79
N LEU A 256 4.20 -20.69 16.13
CA LEU A 256 3.76 -21.75 15.23
C LEU A 256 3.06 -21.17 14.00
N GLN A 257 2.17 -20.21 14.19
CA GLN A 257 1.46 -19.56 13.07
C GLN A 257 2.42 -18.80 12.16
N ILE A 258 3.37 -18.04 12.70
CA ILE A 258 4.38 -17.30 11.91
C ILE A 258 5.19 -18.27 11.05
N LEU A 259 5.74 -19.32 11.64
CA LEU A 259 6.57 -20.29 10.93
C LEU A 259 5.77 -21.02 9.84
N LYS A 260 4.53 -21.40 10.13
CA LYS A 260 3.63 -22.04 9.14
C LYS A 260 3.37 -21.14 7.94
N SER A 261 3.05 -19.86 8.16
CA SER A 261 2.85 -18.91 7.07
C SER A 261 4.14 -18.63 6.30
N CYS A 262 5.28 -18.47 6.99
CA CYS A 262 6.58 -18.25 6.35
C CYS A 262 7.00 -19.45 5.48
N ASP A 263 6.84 -20.68 5.97
CA ASP A 263 7.08 -21.90 5.20
C ASP A 263 6.24 -21.96 3.93
N TRP A 264 4.99 -21.49 4.01
CA TRP A 264 4.12 -21.50 2.86
C TRP A 264 4.47 -20.42 1.83
N ILE A 265 4.78 -19.18 2.26
CA ILE A 265 5.01 -18.04 1.36
C ILE A 265 6.44 -17.94 0.81
N HIS A 266 7.45 -18.43 1.53
CA HIS A 266 8.86 -18.30 1.15
C HIS A 266 9.12 -18.83 -0.27
N ASP A 267 8.56 -20.00 -0.60
CA ASP A 267 8.75 -20.64 -1.92
C ASP A 267 7.74 -20.16 -2.98
N LYS A 268 6.77 -19.31 -2.60
CA LYS A 268 5.66 -18.88 -3.47
C LYS A 268 5.68 -17.39 -3.81
N SER A 269 6.59 -16.65 -3.19
CA SER A 269 6.74 -15.22 -3.39
C SER A 269 8.10 -14.94 -4.02
N ASN A 270 8.12 -13.98 -4.93
CA ASN A 270 9.35 -13.35 -5.40
C ASN A 270 9.51 -11.93 -4.85
N HIS A 271 8.67 -11.51 -3.91
CA HIS A 271 8.69 -10.15 -3.42
C HIS A 271 9.84 -9.96 -2.40
N PRO A 272 10.80 -9.05 -2.62
CA PRO A 272 12.00 -8.93 -1.79
C PRO A 272 11.69 -8.69 -0.31
N GLN A 273 10.67 -7.87 0.00
CA GLN A 273 10.23 -7.64 1.39
C GLN A 273 9.67 -8.90 2.06
N ILE A 274 8.98 -9.78 1.32
CA ILE A 274 8.43 -11.03 1.86
C ILE A 274 9.57 -12.01 2.14
N LEU A 275 10.53 -12.12 1.22
CA LEU A 275 11.71 -12.97 1.38
C LEU A 275 12.55 -12.54 2.59
N ALA A 276 12.84 -11.24 2.72
CA ALA A 276 13.57 -10.68 3.85
C ALA A 276 12.85 -10.93 5.19
N PHE A 277 11.52 -10.72 5.22
CA PHE A 277 10.71 -11.02 6.40
C PHE A 277 10.78 -12.51 6.79
N CYS A 278 10.59 -13.43 5.83
CA CYS A 278 10.67 -14.86 6.11
C CYS A 278 12.05 -15.27 6.64
N ALA A 279 13.12 -14.73 6.04
CA ALA A 279 14.48 -15.02 6.48
C ALA A 279 14.73 -14.58 7.93
N CYS A 280 14.28 -13.38 8.30
CA CYS A 280 14.36 -12.85 9.67
C CYS A 280 13.58 -13.72 10.66
N GLU A 281 12.34 -14.07 10.35
CA GLU A 281 11.51 -14.91 11.22
C GLU A 281 12.08 -16.33 11.35
N PHE A 282 12.56 -16.94 10.26
CA PHE A 282 13.26 -18.23 10.33
C PHE A 282 14.51 -18.15 11.20
N PHE A 283 15.32 -17.11 11.05
CA PHE A 283 16.58 -16.96 11.79
C PHE A 283 16.35 -16.91 13.31
N HIS A 284 15.35 -16.14 13.75
CA HIS A 284 15.08 -15.92 15.17
C HIS A 284 14.12 -16.93 15.82
N LEU A 285 13.21 -17.53 15.04
CA LEU A 285 12.19 -18.44 15.59
C LEU A 285 12.52 -19.92 15.35
N GLU A 286 13.24 -20.31 14.31
CA GLU A 286 13.62 -21.72 14.15
C GLU A 286 14.64 -22.16 15.21
N LYS A 287 14.71 -23.47 15.45
CA LYS A 287 15.73 -24.02 16.36
C LYS A 287 17.14 -23.90 15.77
N ASN A 288 17.25 -23.86 14.45
CA ASN A 288 18.51 -23.79 13.73
C ASN A 288 18.44 -22.59 12.78
N SER A 289 19.15 -21.52 13.14
CA SER A 289 19.16 -20.26 12.42
C SER A 289 19.73 -20.35 10.99
N SER A 290 20.33 -21.49 10.60
CA SER A 290 20.85 -21.73 9.24
C SER A 290 19.81 -21.53 8.14
N LYS A 291 18.55 -21.89 8.36
CA LYS A 291 17.49 -21.68 7.37
C LYS A 291 17.26 -20.20 7.07
N GLY A 292 17.22 -19.37 8.11
CA GLY A 292 17.10 -17.92 7.96
C GLY A 292 18.31 -17.31 7.29
N LEU A 293 19.53 -17.77 7.63
CA LEU A 293 20.75 -17.31 6.98
C LEU A 293 20.78 -17.65 5.48
N SER A 294 20.50 -18.90 5.11
CA SER A 294 20.45 -19.29 3.70
C SER A 294 19.35 -18.56 2.92
N ALA A 295 18.20 -18.28 3.57
CA ALA A 295 17.13 -17.52 2.95
C ALA A 295 17.52 -16.05 2.69
N ILE A 296 18.22 -15.39 3.63
CA ILE A 296 18.65 -14.00 3.42
C ILE A 296 19.77 -13.90 2.39
N GLU A 297 20.70 -14.86 2.35
CA GLU A 297 21.75 -14.92 1.35
C GLU A 297 21.19 -15.10 -0.06
N ALA A 298 20.21 -15.99 -0.24
CA ALA A 298 19.51 -16.16 -1.52
C ALA A 298 18.75 -14.89 -1.94
N ALA A 299 18.12 -14.19 -0.99
CA ALA A 299 17.44 -12.92 -1.25
C ALA A 299 18.44 -11.83 -1.67
N LEU A 300 19.62 -11.76 -1.04
CA LEU A 300 20.70 -10.82 -1.39
C LEU A 300 21.31 -11.11 -2.76
N GLU A 301 21.47 -12.38 -3.14
CA GLU A 301 21.95 -12.75 -4.47
C GLU A 301 20.97 -12.24 -5.55
N LYS A 302 19.67 -12.36 -5.29
CA LYS A 302 18.63 -11.94 -6.21
C LYS A 302 18.39 -10.42 -6.22
N TYR A 303 18.48 -9.78 -5.06
CA TYR A 303 18.15 -8.38 -4.83
C TYR A 303 19.27 -7.63 -4.11
N PRO A 304 20.47 -7.53 -4.70
CA PRO A 304 21.68 -7.08 -4.00
C PRO A 304 21.61 -5.62 -3.52
N LEU A 305 20.83 -4.78 -4.17
CA LEU A 305 20.66 -3.36 -3.84
C LEU A 305 19.32 -3.05 -3.17
N HIS A 306 18.47 -4.06 -2.91
CA HIS A 306 17.17 -3.80 -2.32
C HIS A 306 17.33 -3.43 -0.83
N VAL A 307 16.86 -2.22 -0.50
CA VAL A 307 17.02 -1.59 0.82
C VAL A 307 16.50 -2.48 1.95
N GLY A 308 15.26 -2.96 1.83
CA GLY A 308 14.66 -3.80 2.87
C GLY A 308 15.33 -5.16 3.05
N VAL A 309 15.98 -5.70 2.01
CA VAL A 309 16.70 -6.99 2.11
C VAL A 309 18.02 -6.76 2.83
N ASN A 310 18.75 -5.71 2.45
CA ASN A 310 19.99 -5.31 3.09
C ASN A 310 19.78 -4.90 4.56
N ALA A 311 18.70 -4.20 4.89
CA ALA A 311 18.37 -3.81 6.26
C ALA A 311 18.13 -5.04 7.16
N GLU A 312 17.40 -6.05 6.69
CA GLU A 312 17.20 -7.29 7.45
C GLU A 312 18.48 -8.15 7.51
N ALA A 313 19.26 -8.21 6.43
CA ALA A 313 20.56 -8.88 6.42
C ALA A 313 21.51 -8.30 7.47
N SER A 314 21.56 -6.97 7.59
CA SER A 314 22.37 -6.30 8.60
C SER A 314 22.05 -6.80 10.01
N LYS A 315 20.76 -6.89 10.36
CA LYS A 315 20.31 -7.35 11.69
C LYS A 315 20.65 -8.82 11.95
N ILE A 316 20.53 -9.67 10.92
CA ILE A 316 20.89 -11.08 11.01
C ILE A 316 22.39 -11.23 11.26
N TYR A 317 23.25 -10.56 10.47
CA TYR A 317 24.70 -10.63 10.65
C TYR A 317 25.17 -10.03 11.98
N GLU A 318 24.55 -8.94 12.43
CA GLU A 318 24.79 -8.37 13.76
C GLU A 318 24.47 -9.38 14.87
N SER A 319 23.35 -10.10 14.75
CA SER A 319 22.96 -11.16 15.70
C SER A 319 23.93 -12.35 15.71
N MET A 320 24.75 -12.50 14.66
CA MET A 320 25.81 -13.51 14.54
C MET A 320 27.19 -13.00 14.94
N ASP A 321 27.32 -11.74 15.37
CA ASP A 321 28.59 -11.05 15.64
C ASP A 321 29.50 -10.89 14.39
N ASP A 322 28.94 -10.98 13.18
CA ASP A 322 29.62 -10.62 11.93
C ASP A 322 29.41 -9.14 11.61
N LEU A 323 30.10 -8.29 12.37
CA LEU A 323 29.98 -6.83 12.28
C LEU A 323 30.42 -6.26 10.93
N ASN A 324 31.32 -6.95 10.21
CA ASN A 324 31.78 -6.51 8.89
C ASN A 324 30.67 -6.65 7.85
N SER A 325 30.02 -7.82 7.81
CA SER A 325 28.88 -8.05 6.93
C SER A 325 27.69 -7.17 7.32
N ALA A 326 27.44 -7.01 8.62
CA ALA A 326 26.39 -6.12 9.12
C ALA A 326 26.60 -4.68 8.63
N ALA A 327 27.78 -4.09 8.85
CA ALA A 327 28.09 -2.73 8.43
C ALA A 327 28.00 -2.54 6.90
N LYS A 328 28.46 -3.52 6.12
CA LYS A 328 28.35 -3.50 4.65
C LYS A 328 26.89 -3.38 4.20
N HIS A 329 26.01 -4.22 4.76
CA HIS A 329 24.60 -4.24 4.36
C HIS A 329 23.83 -3.02 4.91
N ALA A 330 24.16 -2.55 6.11
CA ALA A 330 23.64 -1.29 6.63
C ALA A 330 23.98 -0.11 5.71
N GLN A 331 25.21 -0.02 5.21
CA GLN A 331 25.62 1.05 4.29
C GLN A 331 24.82 1.00 2.97
N ILE A 332 24.62 -0.18 2.39
CA ILE A 332 23.82 -0.33 1.16
C ILE A 332 22.37 0.13 1.41
N ALA A 333 21.79 -0.24 2.56
CA ALA A 333 20.44 0.18 2.92
C ALA A 333 20.34 1.70 3.16
N LEU A 334 21.36 2.31 3.77
CA LEU A 334 21.46 3.75 3.99
C LEU A 334 21.58 4.50 2.66
N ASP A 335 22.44 4.05 1.76
CA ASP A 335 22.65 4.65 0.43
C ASP A 335 21.37 4.61 -0.41
N GLY A 336 20.54 3.59 -0.22
CA GLY A 336 19.21 3.48 -0.83
C GLY A 336 18.07 4.17 -0.05
N GLY A 337 18.37 4.85 1.06
CA GLY A 337 17.43 5.69 1.80
C GLY A 337 16.55 4.98 2.83
N GLY A 338 16.94 3.83 3.39
CA GLY A 338 16.11 3.09 4.36
C GLY A 338 16.79 2.65 5.65
N TYR A 339 17.86 3.32 6.08
CA TYR A 339 18.48 3.10 7.39
C TYR A 339 18.54 4.37 8.23
#